data_AF-A0A4Q4CFQ6-F1
#
_entry.id   AF-A0A4Q4CFQ6-F1
#
_cell.length_a   1.000
_cell.length_b   1.000
_cell.length_c   1.000
_cell.angle_alpha   90.00
_cell.angle_beta   90.00
_cell.angle_gamma   90.00
#
_symmetry.space_group_name_H-M   'P 1'
#
loop_
_entity.id
_entity.type
_entity.pdbx_description
1 polymer ?
#
loop_
_entity_poly.entity_id
_entity_poly.type
_entity_poly.pdbx_seq_one_letter_code
_entity_poly.pdbx_strand_id
1 'polypeptide(L)'
;MPLQAQEATDPNLVADRQENGRWVTADGVPAFKIEEDGTVDWATFSGFRRYHAECHVCHGPDGEGSTYAPALKASALKMDYYD
;
A
#
# COMPACT_ATOMS: atom_id res chain seq x y z
N MET A 1 -13.48 5.89 -1.32
CA MET A 1 -13.62 5.71 -2.78
C MET A 1 -13.02 4.34 -3.10
N PRO A 2 -13.68 3.44 -3.85
CA PRO A 2 -13.07 2.15 -4.15
C PRO A 2 -11.91 2.38 -5.10
N LEU A 3 -10.73 1.83 -4.80
CA LEU A 3 -9.54 1.82 -5.65
C LEU A 3 -9.72 0.93 -6.91
N GLN A 4 -10.94 0.74 -7.38
CA GLN A 4 -11.25 -0.16 -8.49
C GLN A 4 -10.94 0.55 -9.82
N ALA A 5 -9.72 0.36 -10.34
CA ALA A 5 -9.43 0.19 -11.78
C ALA A 5 -7.95 0.34 -12.15
N GLN A 6 -7.13 1.00 -11.32
CA GLN A 6 -5.71 1.25 -11.66
C GLN A 6 -4.75 0.17 -11.13
N GLU A 7 -5.19 -0.67 -10.20
CA GLU A 7 -4.34 -1.61 -9.45
C GLU A 7 -3.87 -2.86 -10.24
N ALA A 8 -4.46 -3.15 -11.41
CA ALA A 8 -4.26 -4.44 -12.08
C ALA A 8 -3.11 -4.48 -13.11
N THR A 9 -2.35 -3.39 -13.31
CA THR A 9 -1.34 -3.30 -14.39
C THR A 9 0.07 -2.95 -13.94
N ASP A 10 0.26 -2.57 -12.67
CA ASP A 10 1.60 -2.29 -12.14
C ASP A 10 2.21 -3.59 -11.59
N PRO A 11 3.32 -4.09 -12.15
CA PRO A 11 3.97 -5.31 -11.65
C PRO A 11 4.38 -5.22 -10.18
N ASN A 12 4.58 -4.01 -9.63
CA ASN A 12 4.89 -3.78 -8.22
C ASN A 12 3.70 -3.99 -7.27
N LEU A 13 2.48 -4.17 -7.81
CA LEU A 13 1.25 -4.37 -7.04
C LEU A 13 0.66 -5.78 -7.17
N VAL A 14 1.21 -6.63 -8.05
CA VAL A 14 0.69 -7.97 -8.29
C VAL A 14 1.23 -8.92 -7.22
N ALA A 15 0.40 -9.20 -6.21
CA ALA A 15 0.71 -10.22 -5.21
C ALA A 15 0.83 -11.62 -5.84
N ASP A 16 2.01 -12.23 -5.70
CA ASP A 16 2.36 -13.52 -6.28
C ASP A 16 2.40 -14.63 -5.20
N ARG A 17 3.16 -14.39 -4.12
CA ARG A 17 3.37 -15.39 -3.06
C ARG A 17 3.43 -14.76 -1.67
N GLN A 18 3.30 -15.60 -0.63
CA GLN A 18 3.49 -15.18 0.75
C GLN A 18 4.89 -15.53 1.26
N GLU A 19 5.53 -14.56 1.90
CA GLU A 19 6.81 -14.69 2.59
C GLU A 19 6.70 -14.04 3.97
N ASN A 20 7.00 -14.80 5.03
CA ASN A 20 6.98 -14.30 6.42
C ASN A 20 5.67 -13.59 6.82
N GLY A 21 4.52 -14.09 6.33
CA GLY A 21 3.20 -13.52 6.61
C GLY A 21 2.89 -12.21 5.87
N ARG A 22 3.64 -11.90 4.81
CA ARG A 22 3.41 -10.76 3.91
C ARG A 22 3.31 -11.26 2.47
N TRP A 23 2.49 -10.60 1.67
CA TRP A 23 2.47 -10.84 0.24
C TRP A 23 3.61 -10.09 -0.44
N VAL A 24 4.21 -10.73 -1.44
CA VAL A 24 5.26 -10.16 -2.29
C VAL A 24 4.93 -10.40 -3.75
N THR A 25 5.45 -9.56 -4.64
CA THR A 25 5.43 -9.74 -6.08
C THR A 25 6.40 -10.84 -6.52
N ALA A 26 6.37 -11.20 -7.80
CA ALA A 26 7.33 -12.15 -8.38
C ALA A 26 8.80 -11.74 -8.09
N ASP A 27 9.09 -10.45 -8.13
CA ASP A 27 10.41 -9.86 -7.89
C ASP A 27 10.75 -9.68 -6.39
N GLY A 28 9.86 -10.10 -5.48
CA GLY A 28 10.08 -10.02 -4.03
C GLY A 28 9.72 -8.67 -3.40
N VAL A 29 9.14 -7.75 -4.15
CA VAL A 29 8.66 -6.46 -3.64
C VAL A 29 7.41 -6.69 -2.78
N PRO A 30 7.27 -6.10 -1.58
CA PRO A 30 6.05 -6.22 -0.79
C PRO A 30 4.82 -5.69 -1.53
N ALA A 31 3.75 -6.47 -1.54
CA ALA A 31 2.47 -6.12 -2.15
C ALA A 31 1.34 -6.28 -1.13
N PHE A 32 0.18 -5.68 -1.42
CA PHE A 32 -1.05 -5.91 -0.67
C PHE A 32 -1.86 -7.04 -1.31
N LYS A 33 -2.73 -7.67 -0.53
CA LYS A 33 -3.71 -8.64 -1.04
C LYS A 33 -5.09 -8.31 -0.50
N ILE A 34 -6.06 -8.24 -1.41
CA ILE A 34 -7.48 -8.08 -1.10
C ILE A 34 -8.18 -9.34 -1.58
N GLU A 35 -8.90 -10.01 -0.68
CA GLU A 35 -9.72 -11.18 -0.97
C GLU A 35 -11.03 -10.79 -1.67
N GLU A 36 -11.72 -11.76 -2.28
CA GLU A 36 -12.96 -11.50 -3.04
C GLU A 36 -14.06 -10.86 -2.18
N ASP A 37 -14.07 -11.14 -0.87
CA ASP A 37 -15.01 -10.56 0.08
C ASP A 37 -14.61 -9.15 0.57
N GLY A 38 -13.49 -8.62 0.08
CA GLY A 38 -12.95 -7.31 0.47
C GLY A 38 -12.06 -7.36 1.71
N THR A 39 -11.80 -8.52 2.30
CA THR A 39 -10.83 -8.67 3.39
C THR A 39 -9.44 -8.31 2.91
N VAL A 40 -8.75 -7.44 3.65
CA VAL A 40 -7.37 -7.05 3.37
C VAL A 40 -6.39 -7.89 4.18
N ASP A 41 -5.20 -8.13 3.65
CA ASP A 41 -4.16 -8.84 4.35
C ASP A 41 -3.67 -8.13 5.63
N TRP A 42 -3.04 -8.90 6.51
CA TRP A 42 -2.58 -8.39 7.81
C TRP A 42 -1.57 -7.24 7.68
N ALA A 43 -0.68 -7.27 6.68
CA ALA A 43 0.33 -6.23 6.52
C ALA A 43 -0.33 -4.90 6.14
N THR A 44 -1.34 -4.92 5.27
CA THR A 44 -2.15 -3.75 4.92
C THR A 44 -2.90 -3.20 6.15
N PHE A 45 -3.59 -4.05 6.90
CA PHE A 45 -4.31 -3.64 8.11
C PHE A 45 -3.38 -3.05 9.19
N SER A 46 -2.27 -3.72 9.46
CA SER A 46 -1.25 -3.26 10.41
C SER A 46 -0.61 -1.95 9.95
N GLY A 47 -0.32 -1.83 8.66
CA GLY A 47 0.23 -0.63 8.02
C GLY A 47 -0.70 0.58 8.17
N PHE A 48 -1.99 0.42 7.90
CA PHE A 48 -2.98 1.50 8.08
C PHE A 48 -3.00 2.05 9.51
N ARG A 49 -2.99 1.18 10.52
CA ARG A 49 -2.96 1.61 11.92
C ARG A 49 -1.69 2.39 12.28
N ARG A 50 -0.54 1.92 11.80
CA ARG A 50 0.75 2.60 12.03
C ARG A 50 0.81 3.93 11.30
N TYR A 51 0.33 3.98 10.05
CA TYR A 51 0.18 5.21 9.29
C TYR A 51 -0.68 6.23 10.07
N HIS A 52 -1.80 5.78 10.61
CA HIS A 52 -2.68 6.65 11.38
C HIS A 52 -2.02 7.15 12.68
N ALA A 53 -1.25 6.30 13.35
CA ALA A 53 -0.57 6.67 14.60
C ALA A 53 0.57 7.67 14.36
N GLU A 54 1.38 7.47 13.32
CA GLU A 54 2.69 8.12 13.21
C GLU A 54 2.83 9.07 12.01
N CYS A 55 1.99 8.95 10.98
CA CYS A 55 2.21 9.64 9.69
C CYS A 55 1.06 10.57 9.28
N HIS A 56 -0.18 10.23 9.65
CA HIS A 56 -1.39 10.95 9.23
C HIS A 56 -1.37 12.44 9.58
N VAL A 57 -0.71 12.79 10.69
CA VAL A 57 -0.60 14.16 11.18
C VAL A 57 0.02 15.10 10.14
N CYS A 58 0.96 14.60 9.35
CA CYS A 58 1.60 15.36 8.27
C CYS A 58 0.99 14.99 6.91
N HIS A 59 0.76 13.72 6.64
CA HIS A 59 0.40 13.23 5.31
C HIS A 59 -1.11 13.09 5.05
N GLY A 60 -1.94 13.58 5.97
CA GLY A 60 -3.40 13.60 5.83
C GLY A 60 -4.06 12.23 6.07
N PRO A 61 -5.40 12.17 6.11
CA PRO A 61 -6.10 10.89 6.11
C PRO A 61 -5.80 10.11 4.82
N ASP A 62 -5.68 8.79 4.91
CA ASP A 62 -5.48 7.86 3.77
C ASP A 62 -4.29 8.17 2.84
N GLY A 63 -3.31 8.95 3.29
CA GLY A 63 -2.17 9.34 2.47
C GLY A 63 -2.51 10.34 1.37
N GLU A 64 -3.62 11.07 1.50
CA GLU A 64 -4.08 12.10 0.54
C GLU A 64 -3.18 13.34 0.50
N GLY A 65 -2.27 13.48 1.44
CA GLY A 65 -1.42 14.66 1.61
C GLY A 65 -2.12 15.75 2.41
N SER A 66 -1.36 16.78 2.73
CA SER A 66 -1.84 17.98 3.40
C SER A 66 -1.18 19.21 2.79
N THR A 67 -1.52 20.38 3.32
CA THR A 67 -0.78 21.61 2.99
C THR A 67 0.68 21.58 3.44
N TYR A 68 1.04 20.65 4.34
CA TYR A 68 2.36 20.54 4.93
C TYR A 68 3.23 19.45 4.30
N ALA A 69 2.64 18.32 3.87
CA ALA A 69 3.39 17.18 3.34
C ALA A 69 2.66 16.49 2.17
N PRO A 70 3.39 15.84 1.24
CA PRO A 70 2.81 15.29 0.00
C PRO A 70 1.92 14.05 0.25
N ALA A 71 1.15 13.71 -0.79
CA ALA A 71 0.26 12.54 -0.82
C ALA A 71 1.04 11.23 -0.96
N LEU A 72 1.27 10.53 0.15
CA LEU A 72 2.05 9.28 0.15
C LEU A 72 1.43 8.19 -0.72
N LYS A 73 0.10 8.15 -0.88
CA LYS A 73 -0.56 7.15 -1.73
C LYS A 73 -0.08 7.18 -3.18
N ALA A 74 0.32 8.36 -3.67
CA ALA A 74 0.81 8.55 -5.03
C ALA A 74 2.34 8.49 -5.09
N SER A 75 3.02 8.93 -4.02
CA SER A 75 4.48 8.86 -3.93
C SER A 75 4.98 7.42 -3.85
N ALA A 76 4.34 6.57 -3.04
CA ALA A 76 4.77 5.19 -2.81
C ALA A 76 4.77 4.33 -4.08
N LEU A 77 3.90 4.63 -5.04
CA LEU A 77 3.83 3.92 -6.33
C LEU A 77 4.93 4.34 -7.32
N LYS A 78 5.62 5.45 -7.05
CA LYS A 78 6.65 6.01 -7.95
C LYS A 78 8.07 5.83 -7.43
N MET A 79 8.21 5.23 -6.26
CA MET A 79 9.49 4.90 -5.65
C MET A 79 9.78 3.43 -5.93
N ASP A 80 10.97 3.12 -6.43
CA ASP A 80 11.42 1.74 -6.47
C ASP A 80 11.70 1.25 -5.04
N TYR A 81 11.39 -0.02 -4.77
CA TYR A 81 11.53 -0.58 -3.43
C TYR A 81 12.99 -0.88 -3.04
N TYR A 82 13.87 -1.04 -4.01
CA TYR A 82 15.28 -1.43 -3.84
C TYR A 82 16.29 -0.34 -4.20
N ASP A 83 15.84 0.81 -4.75
CA ASP A 83 16.67 2.01 -4.92
C ASP A 83 16.83 2.83 -3.62
#